data_AF-A0A7C5JK76-F1
#
_entry.id   AF-A0A7C5JK76-F1
#
_cell.length_a   1.000
_cell.length_b   1.000
_cell.length_c   1.000
_cell.angle_alpha   90.00
_cell.angle_beta   90.00
_cell.angle_gamma   90.00
#
_symmetry.space_group_name_H-M   'P 1'
#
loop_
_entity.id
_entity.type
_entity.pdbx_description
1 polymer ?
#
loop_
_entity_poly.entity_id
_entity_poly.type
_entity_poly.pdbx_seq_one_letter_code
_entity_poly.pdbx_strand_id
1 'polypeptide(L)'
;MNNEPVYELKAVYNDIDKNMDTAKFCGLLGITKEEFKKQLNKNWRDYRYSKNSPFVFLSKIDPQKYYKFVEHLYEFPGFYPDLKSIRNYPFSNAAHVLGYMGEVSKKAIQNSDGEYSPGDYIGITGIEASYEKELRGKKGVKFDIRDNLGRSLESYKNGSFDLLAEAGYKL
;
A
#
# COMPACT_ATOMS: atom_id res chain seq x y z
N MET A 1 18.30 10.30 -6.97
CA MET A 1 17.08 10.03 -6.19
C MET A 1 17.04 8.54 -5.97
N ASN A 2 16.79 8.06 -4.75
CA ASN A 2 16.81 6.62 -4.48
C ASN A 2 15.42 6.15 -4.09
N ASN A 3 15.08 4.95 -4.57
CA ASN A 3 13.91 4.22 -4.16
C ASN A 3 14.26 3.42 -2.91
N GLU A 4 13.59 3.71 -1.81
CA GLU A 4 13.76 2.99 -0.55
C GLU A 4 12.58 2.05 -0.32
N PRO A 5 12.83 0.79 0.07
CA PRO A 5 11.77 -0.13 0.43
C PRO A 5 11.11 0.30 1.75
N VAL A 6 9.80 0.42 1.72
CA VAL A 6 8.92 0.58 2.88
C VAL A 6 8.23 -0.73 3.12
N TYR A 7 8.47 -1.27 4.30
CA TYR A 7 7.80 -2.45 4.80
C TYR A 7 6.46 -2.05 5.41
N GLU A 8 5.37 -2.57 4.84
CA GLU A 8 4.01 -2.36 5.31
C GLU A 8 3.37 -3.68 5.68
N LEU A 9 2.42 -3.61 6.62
CA LEU A 9 1.53 -4.71 6.94
C LEU A 9 0.11 -4.30 6.58
N LYS A 10 -0.53 -5.06 5.69
CA LYS A 10 -1.94 -4.93 5.37
C LYS A 10 -2.77 -5.87 6.23
N ALA A 11 -4.04 -5.55 6.40
CA ALA A 11 -4.99 -6.41 7.07
C ALA A 11 -6.34 -6.45 6.33
N VAL A 12 -7.03 -7.59 6.40
CA VAL A 12 -8.42 -7.76 5.97
C VAL A 12 -9.23 -8.08 7.22
N TYR A 13 -10.10 -7.15 7.63
CA TYR A 13 -10.75 -7.21 8.95
C TYR A 13 -11.52 -8.51 9.19
N ASN A 14 -12.25 -9.01 8.19
CA ASN A 14 -13.04 -10.23 8.33
C ASN A 14 -12.21 -11.52 8.31
N ASP A 15 -10.96 -11.48 7.86
CA ASP A 15 -10.06 -12.63 7.83
C ASP A 15 -9.27 -12.76 9.14
N ILE A 16 -9.31 -11.74 10.01
CA ILE A 16 -8.59 -11.73 11.29
C ILE A 16 -9.24 -12.70 12.27
N ASP A 17 -8.46 -13.63 12.78
CA ASP A 17 -8.88 -14.49 13.89
C ASP A 17 -9.02 -13.65 15.17
N LYS A 18 -10.22 -13.64 15.73
CA LYS A 18 -10.55 -12.90 16.97
C LYS A 18 -9.88 -13.51 18.21
N ASN A 19 -9.46 -14.77 18.13
CA ASN A 19 -8.81 -15.49 19.23
C ASN A 19 -7.28 -15.48 19.13
N MET A 20 -6.70 -14.80 18.12
CA MET A 20 -5.26 -14.76 17.94
C MET A 20 -4.54 -14.13 19.15
N ASP A 21 -3.27 -14.51 19.35
CA ASP A 21 -2.44 -13.93 20.40
C ASP A 21 -2.02 -12.50 20.05
N THR A 22 -2.89 -11.56 20.44
CA THR A 22 -2.64 -10.13 20.25
C THR A 22 -1.43 -9.64 21.06
N ALA A 23 -1.08 -10.30 22.18
CA ALA A 23 0.07 -9.90 22.98
C ALA A 23 1.38 -10.23 22.24
N LYS A 24 1.47 -11.43 21.66
CA LYS A 24 2.59 -11.83 20.79
C LYS A 24 2.68 -10.95 19.55
N PHE A 25 1.55 -10.71 18.87
CA PHE A 25 1.48 -9.79 17.70
C PHE A 25 2.08 -8.41 18.03
N CYS A 26 1.61 -7.82 19.13
CA CYS A 26 2.06 -6.52 19.62
C CYS A 26 3.55 -6.54 19.97
N GLY A 27 4.03 -7.60 20.63
CA GLY A 27 5.43 -7.75 21.00
C GLY A 27 6.37 -7.88 19.80
N LEU A 28 5.96 -8.57 18.74
CA LEU A 28 6.77 -8.73 17.52
C LEU A 28 6.95 -7.40 16.77
N LEU A 29 5.90 -6.60 16.67
CA LEU A 29 5.92 -5.31 15.98
C LEU A 29 6.29 -4.13 16.89
N GLY A 30 6.36 -4.36 18.20
CA GLY A 30 6.64 -3.34 19.20
C GLY A 30 5.57 -2.26 19.27
N ILE A 31 4.30 -2.64 19.12
CA ILE A 31 3.14 -1.76 19.28
C ILE A 31 2.38 -2.10 20.56
N THR A 32 1.56 -1.19 21.04
CA THR A 32 0.66 -1.43 22.17
C THR A 32 -0.67 -2.05 21.72
N LYS A 33 -1.39 -2.70 22.65
CA LYS A 33 -2.74 -3.21 22.40
C LYS A 33 -3.74 -2.10 22.05
N GLU A 34 -3.51 -0.89 22.56
CA GLU A 34 -4.33 0.28 22.24
C GLU A 34 -4.13 0.72 20.79
N GLU A 35 -2.86 0.83 20.36
CA GLU A 35 -2.51 1.11 18.96
C GLU A 35 -3.06 0.05 18.02
N PHE A 36 -2.96 -1.23 18.39
CA PHE A 36 -3.55 -2.33 17.61
C PHE A 36 -5.05 -2.13 17.38
N LYS A 37 -5.82 -1.87 18.45
CA LYS A 37 -7.27 -1.64 18.37
C LYS A 37 -7.58 -0.39 17.53
N LYS A 38 -6.81 0.69 17.71
CA LYS A 38 -6.95 1.93 16.95
C LYS A 38 -6.72 1.70 15.46
N GLN A 39 -5.71 0.90 15.09
CA GLN A 39 -5.42 0.60 13.70
C GLN A 39 -6.48 -0.29 13.03
N LEU A 40 -7.10 -1.21 13.79
CA LEU A 40 -8.24 -1.99 13.29
C LEU A 40 -9.53 -1.18 13.19
N ASN A 41 -9.74 -0.18 14.04
CA ASN A 41 -10.98 0.59 14.05
C ASN A 41 -10.97 1.69 12.98
N LYS A 42 -10.97 1.28 11.70
CA LYS A 42 -11.16 2.20 10.58
C LYS A 42 -12.59 2.71 10.52
N ASN A 43 -12.82 3.81 9.82
CA ASN A 43 -14.16 4.33 9.59
C ASN A 43 -14.92 3.42 8.60
N TRP A 44 -15.50 2.32 9.09
CA TRP A 44 -16.23 1.33 8.31
C TRP A 44 -17.51 1.85 7.65
N ARG A 45 -17.92 3.09 7.95
CA ARG A 45 -19.05 3.77 7.29
C ARG A 45 -18.62 4.55 6.05
N ASP A 46 -17.33 4.75 5.85
CA ASP A 46 -16.78 5.39 4.66
C ASP A 46 -16.73 4.36 3.53
N TYR A 47 -17.29 4.70 2.37
CA TYR A 47 -17.33 3.82 1.19
C TYR A 47 -15.94 3.37 0.72
N ARG A 48 -14.88 4.07 1.12
CA ARG A 48 -13.49 3.74 0.80
C ARG A 48 -12.97 2.52 1.56
N TYR A 49 -13.61 2.13 2.66
CA TYR A 49 -13.20 0.99 3.48
C TYR A 49 -14.27 -0.10 3.46
N SER A 50 -13.84 -1.33 3.17
CA SER A 50 -14.66 -2.53 3.32
C SER A 50 -13.95 -3.49 4.26
N LYS A 51 -14.72 -4.20 5.09
CA LYS A 51 -14.17 -5.21 6.01
C LYS A 51 -13.56 -6.42 5.29
N ASN A 52 -13.88 -6.58 4.01
CA ASN A 52 -13.34 -7.62 3.13
C ASN A 52 -12.24 -7.11 2.20
N SER A 53 -11.94 -5.81 2.23
CA SER A 53 -10.86 -5.24 1.43
C SER A 53 -9.60 -5.05 2.28
N PRO A 54 -8.40 -5.35 1.73
CA PRO A 54 -7.15 -5.07 2.40
C PRO A 54 -6.98 -3.58 2.66
N PHE A 55 -6.57 -3.22 3.87
CA PHE A 55 -6.18 -1.84 4.23
C PHE A 55 -4.79 -1.85 4.89
N VAL A 56 -4.09 -0.71 4.84
CA VAL A 56 -2.80 -0.56 5.52
C VAL A 56 -3.04 -0.52 7.04
N PHE A 57 -2.54 -1.54 7.73
CA PHE A 57 -2.62 -1.66 9.18
C PHE A 57 -1.45 -0.93 9.84
N LEU A 58 -0.23 -1.19 9.37
CA LEU A 58 0.99 -0.49 9.76
C LEU A 58 1.85 -0.20 8.53
N SER A 59 2.53 0.94 8.54
CA SER A 59 3.44 1.36 7.48
C SER A 59 4.77 1.79 8.10
N LYS A 60 5.85 1.78 7.29
CA LYS A 60 7.22 2.11 7.72
C LYS A 60 7.68 1.27 8.91
N ILE A 61 7.42 -0.04 8.83
CA ILE A 61 7.85 -1.00 9.84
C ILE A 61 9.37 -1.14 9.76
N ASP A 62 10.04 -1.17 10.91
CA ASP A 62 11.47 -1.44 10.97
C ASP A 62 11.79 -2.80 10.31
N PRO A 63 12.81 -2.90 9.44
CA PRO A 63 13.09 -4.13 8.71
C PRO A 63 13.31 -5.34 9.62
N GLN A 64 14.01 -5.19 10.76
CA GLN A 64 14.27 -6.31 11.66
C GLN A 64 12.98 -6.82 12.30
N LYS A 65 12.10 -5.90 12.71
CA LYS A 65 10.77 -6.26 13.24
C LYS A 65 9.89 -6.90 12.18
N TYR A 66 9.93 -6.37 10.95
CA TYR A 66 9.15 -6.88 9.84
C TYR A 66 9.52 -8.32 9.51
N TYR A 67 10.80 -8.62 9.30
CA TYR A 67 11.23 -9.99 8.99
C TYR A 67 10.90 -10.96 10.12
N LYS A 68 11.13 -10.56 11.38
CA LYS A 68 10.74 -11.35 12.54
C LYS A 68 9.23 -11.61 12.59
N PHE A 69 8.41 -10.62 12.23
CA PHE A 69 6.96 -10.79 12.18
C PHE A 69 6.54 -11.74 11.04
N VAL A 70 7.17 -11.63 9.87
CA VAL A 70 6.87 -12.49 8.69
C VAL A 70 7.12 -13.97 9.01
N GLU A 71 8.15 -14.30 9.78
CA GLU A 71 8.41 -15.68 10.24
C GLU A 71 7.25 -16.27 11.05
N HIS A 72 6.51 -15.43 11.77
CA HIS A 72 5.34 -15.80 12.58
C HIS A 72 3.99 -15.50 11.90
N LEU A 73 3.99 -15.08 10.64
CA LEU A 73 2.78 -14.62 9.95
C LEU A 73 1.68 -15.68 9.88
N TYR A 74 2.05 -16.96 9.80
CA TYR A 74 1.11 -18.09 9.77
C TYR A 74 0.23 -18.17 11.02
N GLU A 75 0.64 -17.55 12.13
CA GLU A 75 -0.12 -17.47 13.39
C GLU A 75 -1.16 -16.34 13.38
N PHE A 76 -1.10 -15.44 12.39
CA PHE A 76 -1.94 -14.24 12.31
C PHE A 76 -2.72 -14.18 10.98
N PRO A 77 -3.72 -15.06 10.77
CA PRO A 77 -4.60 -14.99 9.61
C PRO A 77 -5.21 -13.60 9.44
N GLY A 78 -5.38 -13.17 8.19
CA GLY A 78 -5.94 -11.86 7.85
C GLY A 78 -4.93 -10.71 7.84
N PHE A 79 -3.66 -10.96 8.16
CA PHE A 79 -2.56 -10.01 7.97
C PHE A 79 -1.69 -10.42 6.78
N TYR A 80 -1.24 -9.44 6.00
CA TYR A 80 -0.49 -9.68 4.76
C TYR A 80 0.72 -8.74 4.67
N PRO A 81 1.94 -9.27 4.45
CA PRO A 81 3.11 -8.46 4.21
C PRO A 81 2.97 -7.73 2.88
N ASP A 82 3.34 -6.45 2.86
CA ASP A 82 3.40 -5.64 1.66
C ASP A 82 4.72 -4.88 1.62
N LEU A 83 5.35 -4.83 0.45
CA LEU A 83 6.60 -4.12 0.25
C LEU A 83 6.37 -3.06 -0.82
N LYS A 84 6.47 -1.79 -0.43
CA LYS A 84 6.33 -0.67 -1.35
C LYS A 84 7.68 0.02 -1.53
N SER A 85 7.89 0.61 -2.69
CA SER A 85 9.03 1.47 -2.94
C SER A 85 8.59 2.93 -2.80
N ILE A 86 9.20 3.71 -1.92
CA ILE A 86 8.99 5.17 -1.85
C ILE A 86 10.23 5.92 -2.34
N ARG A 87 10.05 7.12 -2.88
CA ARG A 87 11.17 7.99 -3.25
C ARG A 87 11.73 8.70 -2.02
N ASN A 88 13.05 8.59 -1.83
CA ASN A 88 13.80 9.39 -0.87
C ASN A 88 14.55 10.52 -1.59
N TYR A 89 14.41 11.74 -1.07
CA TYR A 89 15.10 12.95 -1.55
C TYR A 89 16.20 13.32 -0.53
N PRO A 90 17.46 12.93 -0.76
CA PRO A 90 18.53 13.08 0.24
C PRO A 90 18.97 14.53 0.50
N PHE A 91 18.58 15.48 -0.37
CA PHE A 91 19.01 16.87 -0.31
C PHE A 91 17.80 17.80 -0.07
N SER A 92 17.77 18.48 1.08
CA SER A 92 16.68 19.39 1.48
C SER A 92 16.74 20.77 0.81
N ASN A 93 17.89 21.12 0.23
CA ASN A 93 18.19 22.43 -0.36
C ASN A 93 17.70 22.62 -1.81
N ALA A 94 17.11 21.59 -2.43
CA ALA A 94 16.58 21.64 -3.79
C ALA A 94 15.07 21.37 -3.88
N ALA A 95 14.33 21.44 -2.77
CA ALA A 95 12.90 21.07 -2.70
C ALA A 95 12.01 21.81 -3.71
N HIS A 96 12.32 23.07 -4.04
CA HIS A 96 11.57 23.86 -5.03
C HIS A 96 11.85 23.42 -6.47
N VAL A 97 13.07 22.95 -6.76
CA VAL A 97 13.52 22.54 -8.10
C VAL A 97 13.14 21.08 -8.35
N LEU A 98 13.46 20.19 -7.41
CA LEU A 98 13.11 18.78 -7.49
C LEU A 98 11.59 18.58 -7.36
N GLY A 99 10.97 19.32 -6.45
CA GLY A 99 9.58 19.12 -6.08
C GLY A 99 9.39 17.95 -5.11
N TYR A 100 8.15 17.55 -4.90
CA TYR A 100 7.79 16.44 -4.03
C TYR A 100 6.60 15.65 -4.59
N MET A 101 6.49 14.39 -4.17
CA MET A 101 5.31 13.56 -4.44
C MET A 101 4.32 13.64 -3.27
N GLY A 102 3.03 13.57 -3.57
CA GLY A 102 1.98 13.47 -2.56
C GLY A 102 0.84 12.57 -3.04
N GLU A 103 -0.08 12.25 -2.14
CA GLU A 103 -1.26 11.45 -2.48
C GLU A 103 -2.11 12.18 -3.54
N VAL A 104 -2.56 11.45 -4.54
CA VAL A 104 -3.35 11.99 -5.63
C VAL A 104 -4.68 12.55 -5.11
N SER A 105 -4.98 13.80 -5.47
CA SER A 105 -6.24 14.43 -5.08
C SER A 105 -7.42 13.85 -5.87
N LYS A 106 -8.64 13.91 -5.32
CA LYS A 106 -9.86 13.48 -6.04
C LYS A 106 -10.02 14.14 -7.41
N LYS A 107 -9.64 15.41 -7.53
CA LYS A 107 -9.69 16.16 -8.79
C LYS A 107 -8.68 15.61 -9.80
N ALA A 108 -7.47 15.30 -9.35
CA ALA A 108 -6.46 14.68 -10.19
C ALA A 108 -6.88 13.27 -10.65
N ILE A 109 -7.51 12.47 -9.78
CA ILE A 109 -8.09 11.16 -10.17
C ILE A 109 -9.12 11.32 -11.29
N GLN A 110 -10.09 12.23 -11.12
CA GLN A 110 -11.16 12.46 -12.10
C GLN A 110 -10.62 12.91 -13.46
N ASN A 111 -9.54 13.69 -13.48
CA ASN A 111 -8.94 14.22 -14.69
C ASN A 111 -7.88 13.29 -15.30
N SER A 112 -7.69 12.09 -14.75
CA SER A 112 -6.58 11.20 -15.14
C SER A 112 -6.97 10.09 -16.11
N ASP A 113 -8.22 10.06 -16.60
CA ASP A 113 -8.74 9.02 -17.49
C ASP A 113 -8.44 7.58 -16.99
N GLY A 114 -8.44 7.38 -15.67
CA GLY A 114 -8.19 6.08 -15.03
C GLY A 114 -6.73 5.79 -14.69
N GLU A 115 -5.80 6.70 -14.98
CA GLU A 115 -4.37 6.52 -14.67
C GLU A 115 -4.06 6.55 -13.17
N TYR A 116 -4.89 7.25 -12.38
CA TYR A 116 -4.78 7.30 -10.92
C TYR A 116 -5.99 6.70 -10.21
N SER A 117 -5.74 6.14 -9.04
CA SER A 117 -6.66 5.52 -8.10
C SER A 117 -6.42 6.10 -6.70
N PRO A 118 -7.43 6.06 -5.80
CA PRO A 118 -7.25 6.50 -4.43
C PRO A 118 -6.08 5.77 -3.75
N GLY A 119 -5.18 6.53 -3.10
CA GLY A 119 -3.97 6.01 -2.46
C GLY A 119 -2.72 5.99 -3.33
N ASP A 120 -2.81 6.35 -4.61
CA ASP A 120 -1.62 6.57 -5.44
C ASP A 120 -0.90 7.88 -5.10
N TYR A 121 0.38 7.94 -5.45
CA TYR A 121 1.20 9.14 -5.33
C TYR A 121 1.48 9.74 -6.71
N ILE A 122 1.47 11.07 -6.78
CA ILE A 122 1.75 11.89 -7.97
C ILE A 122 2.76 12.98 -7.62
N GLY A 123 3.67 13.33 -8.53
CA GLY A 123 4.51 14.52 -8.44
C GLY A 123 3.67 15.81 -8.42
N ILE A 124 3.79 16.60 -7.35
CA ILE A 124 2.97 17.81 -7.16
C ILE A 124 3.66 19.07 -7.70
N THR A 125 4.97 19.17 -7.58
CA THR A 125 5.75 20.34 -8.04
C THR A 125 7.09 19.93 -8.66
N GLY A 126 7.82 20.91 -9.20
CA GLY A 126 9.21 20.74 -9.64
C GLY A 126 9.39 19.77 -10.82
N ILE A 127 10.56 19.12 -10.85
CA ILE A 127 10.91 18.06 -11.80
C ILE A 127 9.96 16.88 -11.68
N GLU A 128 9.53 16.53 -10.46
CA GLU A 128 8.58 15.44 -10.21
C GLU A 128 7.26 15.63 -10.97
N ALA A 129 6.65 16.82 -10.90
CA ALA A 129 5.44 17.11 -11.68
C ALA A 129 5.72 17.21 -13.19
N SER A 130 6.87 17.76 -13.57
CA SER A 130 7.20 18.01 -14.98
C SER A 130 7.48 16.72 -15.76
N TYR A 131 8.07 15.72 -15.11
CA TYR A 131 8.42 14.43 -15.69
C TYR A 131 7.57 13.28 -15.16
N GLU A 132 6.42 13.57 -14.53
CA GLU A 132 5.54 12.54 -13.93
C GLU A 132 5.19 11.44 -14.94
N LYS A 133 4.94 11.80 -16.20
CA LYS A 133 4.56 10.84 -17.24
C LYS A 133 5.67 9.83 -17.54
N GLU A 134 6.91 10.30 -17.57
CA GLU A 134 8.10 9.49 -17.81
C GLU A 134 8.54 8.73 -16.54
N LEU A 135 8.39 9.36 -15.37
CA LEU A 135 8.84 8.87 -14.07
C LEU A 135 7.91 7.85 -13.43
N ARG A 136 6.61 7.92 -13.68
CA ARG A 136 5.59 7.01 -13.13
C ARG A 136 5.63 5.63 -13.78
N GLY A 137 5.97 5.56 -15.07
CA GLY A 137 5.84 4.35 -15.87
C GLY A 137 4.38 4.03 -16.21
N LYS A 138 4.10 2.78 -16.60
CA LYS A 138 2.74 2.30 -16.90
C LYS A 138 2.30 1.29 -15.86
N LYS A 139 1.10 1.47 -15.33
CA LYS A 139 0.50 0.50 -14.42
C LYS A 139 0.16 -0.79 -15.15
N GLY A 140 0.47 -1.89 -14.50
CA GLY A 140 -0.11 -3.18 -14.86
C GLY A 140 -1.57 -3.25 -14.43
N VAL A 141 -2.30 -4.19 -15.02
CA VAL A 141 -3.68 -4.50 -14.64
C VAL A 141 -3.73 -5.98 -14.29
N LYS A 142 -4.33 -6.30 -13.15
CA LYS A 142 -4.59 -7.69 -12.75
C LYS A 142 -6.09 -7.90 -12.60
N PHE A 143 -6.60 -8.93 -13.25
CA PHE A 143 -8.01 -9.32 -13.13
C PHE A 143 -8.13 -10.50 -12.18
N ASP A 144 -8.91 -10.35 -11.12
CA ASP A 144 -9.21 -11.44 -10.20
C ASP A 144 -10.73 -11.65 -10.08
N ILE A 145 -11.14 -12.91 -9.96
CA ILE A 145 -12.52 -13.30 -9.68
C ILE A 145 -12.80 -13.06 -8.20
N ARG A 146 -13.89 -12.36 -7.90
CA ARG A 146 -14.33 -12.10 -6.53
C ARG A 146 -15.60 -12.85 -6.18
N ASP A 147 -15.67 -13.36 -4.95
CA ASP A 147 -16.91 -13.90 -4.39
C ASP A 147 -17.91 -12.78 -4.03
N ASN A 148 -19.12 -13.14 -3.60
CA ASN A 148 -20.15 -12.20 -3.15
C ASN A 148 -19.74 -11.36 -1.92
N LEU A 149 -18.67 -11.75 -1.23
CA LEU A 149 -18.08 -11.06 -0.09
C LEU A 149 -16.87 -10.21 -0.49
N GLY A 150 -16.53 -10.15 -1.79
CA GLY A 150 -15.46 -9.33 -2.34
C GLY A 150 -14.05 -9.91 -2.20
N ARG A 151 -13.91 -11.17 -1.77
CA ARG A 151 -12.62 -11.85 -1.62
C ARG A 151 -12.11 -12.30 -2.99
N SER A 152 -10.84 -12.02 -3.27
CA SER A 152 -10.16 -12.46 -4.50
C SER A 152 -9.91 -13.97 -4.41
N LEU A 153 -10.48 -14.75 -5.33
CA LEU A 153 -10.38 -16.22 -5.35
C LEU A 153 -9.22 -16.69 -6.21
N GLU A 154 -9.23 -16.28 -7.48
CA GLU A 154 -8.27 -16.73 -8.50
C GLU A 154 -8.15 -15.65 -9.57
N SER A 155 -7.02 -15.64 -10.28
CA SER A 155 -6.82 -14.74 -11.41
C SER A 155 -7.72 -15.14 -12.58
N TYR A 156 -8.38 -14.14 -13.16
CA TYR A 156 -9.37 -14.35 -14.20
C TYR A 156 -8.72 -14.98 -15.44
N LYS A 157 -9.23 -16.15 -15.85
CA LYS A 157 -8.67 -16.96 -16.95
C LYS A 157 -7.15 -17.12 -16.85
N ASN A 158 -6.65 -17.48 -15.67
CA ASN A 158 -5.23 -17.71 -15.39
C ASN A 158 -4.32 -16.52 -15.78
N GLY A 159 -4.82 -15.29 -15.65
CA GLY A 159 -4.06 -14.07 -15.93
C GLY A 159 -3.86 -13.76 -17.41
N SER A 160 -4.61 -14.41 -18.31
CA SER A 160 -4.52 -14.15 -19.77
C SER A 160 -4.90 -12.72 -20.19
N PHE A 161 -5.54 -11.97 -19.29
CA PHE A 161 -5.85 -10.54 -19.49
C PHE A 161 -4.97 -9.62 -18.65
N ASP A 162 -4.03 -10.17 -17.87
CA ASP A 162 -3.18 -9.35 -17.02
C ASP A 162 -2.15 -8.60 -17.88
N LEU A 163 -1.97 -7.32 -17.57
CA LEU A 163 -0.96 -6.47 -18.18
C LEU A 163 0.14 -6.23 -17.14
N LEU A 164 1.40 -6.48 -17.51
CA LEU A 164 2.52 -6.22 -16.62
C LEU A 164 2.76 -4.72 -16.48
N ALA A 165 3.22 -4.32 -15.29
CA ALA A 165 3.65 -2.95 -15.06
C ALA A 165 5.00 -2.68 -15.74
N GLU A 166 5.14 -1.51 -16.34
CA GLU A 166 6.40 -1.00 -16.88
C GLU A 166 6.96 0.04 -15.92
N ALA A 167 8.19 -0.16 -15.44
CA ALA A 167 8.84 0.80 -14.56
C ALA A 167 9.13 2.12 -15.30
N GLY A 168 8.91 3.24 -14.61
CA GLY A 168 9.25 4.56 -15.12
C GLY A 168 10.76 4.79 -15.23
N TYR A 169 11.12 5.87 -15.91
CA TYR A 169 12.51 6.25 -16.16
C TYR A 169 13.25 6.58 -14.84
N LYS A 170 14.55 6.26 -14.79
CA LYS A 170 15.43 6.64 -13.67
C LYS A 170 16.23 7.89 -14.03
N LEU A 171 16.08 8.95 -13.24
CA LEU A 171 16.93 10.14 -13.28
C LEU A 171 18.28 9.88 -12.61
#